data_AF-A0A2V1P7L9-F1
#
_entry.id   AF-A0A2V1P7L9-F1
#
_cell.length_a   1.000
_cell.length_b   1.000
_cell.length_c   1.000
_cell.angle_alpha   90.00
_cell.angle_beta   90.00
_cell.angle_gamma   90.00
#
_symmetry.space_group_name_H-M   'P 1'
#
loop_
_entity.id
_entity.type
_entity.pdbx_description
1 polymer ?
#
loop_
_entity_poly.entity_id
_entity_poly.type
_entity_poly.pdbx_seq_one_letter_code
_entity_poly.pdbx_strand_id
1 'polypeptide(L)' 'MSPEKMVRMANQIATFFESQPDEDKAGRVAAHLGDFWEPRMLEQLRAHLEAGGEGLSPLARQGAERVLAEKEQA' A
#
# COMPACT_ATOMS: atom_id res chain seq x y z
N MET A 1 0.29 10.25 10.01
CA MET A 1 -1.20 10.22 10.04
C MET A 1 -1.62 9.20 11.08
N SER A 2 -2.91 9.07 11.47
CA SER A 2 -3.28 7.95 12.34
C SER A 2 -3.19 6.62 11.57
N PRO A 3 -2.79 5.50 12.21
CA PRO A 3 -2.72 4.19 11.56
C PRO A 3 -4.04 3.78 10.89
N GLU A 4 -5.17 4.01 11.54
CA GLU A 4 -6.51 3.72 11.01
C GLU A 4 -6.79 4.48 9.71
N LYS A 5 -6.40 5.76 9.64
CA LYS A 5 -6.57 6.58 8.44
C LYS A 5 -5.69 6.07 7.31
N MET A 6 -4.45 5.67 7.61
CA MET A 6 -3.52 5.09 6.64
C MET A 6 -4.09 3.80 6.04
N VAL A 7 -4.54 2.87 6.88
CA VAL A 7 -5.14 1.60 6.45
C VAL A 7 -6.37 1.86 5.58
N ARG A 8 -7.26 2.76 6.02
CA ARG A 8 -8.43 3.14 5.23
C ARG A 8 -8.05 3.69 3.85
N MET A 9 -7.04 4.56 3.78
CA MET A 9 -6.58 5.13 2.51
C MET A 9 -5.96 4.06 1.58
N ALA A 10 -5.11 3.19 2.12
CA ALA A 10 -4.52 2.08 1.36
C ALA A 10 -5.62 1.15 0.79
N ASN A 11 -6.63 0.83 1.60
CA ASN A 11 -7.76 0.01 1.15
C ASN A 11 -8.60 0.72 0.08
N GLN A 12 -8.83 2.02 0.19
CA GLN A 12 -9.55 2.78 -0.84
C GLN A 12 -8.82 2.76 -2.19
N ILE A 13 -7.49 2.88 -2.17
CA ILE A 13 -6.66 2.75 -3.38
C ILE A 13 -6.80 1.34 -3.96
N ALA A 14 -6.71 0.31 -3.11
CA ALA A 14 -6.89 -1.07 -3.54
C ALA A 14 -8.27 -1.33 -4.14
N THR A 15 -9.36 -0.91 -3.48
CA THR A 15 -10.73 -1.05 -4.00
C THR A 15 -10.91 -0.37 -5.36
N PHE A 16 -10.27 0.78 -5.58
CA PHE A 16 -10.27 1.41 -6.90
C PHE A 16 -9.65 0.48 -7.94
N PHE A 17 -8.43 -0.04 -7.70
CA PHE A 17 -7.74 -0.94 -8.64
C PHE A 17 -8.39 -2.32 -8.78
N GLU A 18 -9.12 -2.81 -7.77
CA GLU A 18 -9.94 -4.02 -7.88
C GLU A 18 -10.98 -3.92 -9.00
N SER A 19 -11.54 -2.73 -9.21
CA SER A 19 -12.52 -2.48 -10.28
C SER A 19 -11.92 -2.30 -11.68
N GLN A 20 -10.60 -2.14 -11.78
CA GLN A 20 -9.93 -1.89 -13.06
C GLN A 20 -9.64 -3.22 -13.80
N PRO A 21 -9.53 -3.19 -15.14
CA PRO A 21 -9.28 -4.39 -15.94
C PRO A 21 -7.80 -4.86 -15.91
N ASP A 22 -6.89 -4.09 -15.30
CA ASP A 22 -5.47 -4.44 -15.21
C ASP A 22 -5.24 -5.82 -14.57
N GLU A 23 -4.33 -6.61 -15.16
CA GLU A 23 -3.94 -7.91 -14.61
C GLU A 23 -3.09 -7.76 -13.34
N ASP A 24 -2.14 -6.82 -13.32
CA ASP A 24 -1.27 -6.59 -12.16
C ASP A 24 -1.77 -5.47 -11.24
N LYS A 25 -2.92 -5.70 -10.61
CA LYS A 25 -3.55 -4.74 -9.70
C LYS A 25 -2.65 -4.37 -8.52
N ALA A 26 -1.88 -5.32 -7.99
CA ALA A 26 -1.00 -5.09 -6.86
C ALA A 26 0.16 -4.18 -7.25
N GLY A 27 0.72 -4.33 -8.45
CA GLY A 27 1.72 -3.41 -9.00
C GLY A 27 1.16 -2.00 -9.19
N ARG A 28 -0.11 -1.87 -9.62
CA ARG A 28 -0.78 -0.56 -9.73
C ARG A 28 -0.98 0.12 -8.38
N VAL A 29 -1.34 -0.63 -7.34
CA VAL A 29 -1.38 -0.12 -5.97
C VAL A 29 0.01 0.32 -5.51
N ALA A 30 1.04 -0.52 -5.71
CA ALA A 30 2.41 -0.22 -5.33
C ALA A 30 2.92 1.08 -5.97
N ALA A 31 2.72 1.22 -7.29
CA ALA A 31 3.07 2.43 -8.03
C ALA A 31 2.36 3.67 -7.47
N HIS A 32 1.04 3.58 -7.22
CA HIS A 32 0.28 4.70 -6.67
C HIS A 32 0.77 5.10 -5.26
N LEU A 33 1.06 4.12 -4.40
CA LEU A 33 1.66 4.40 -3.09
C LEU A 33 3.04 5.06 -3.27
N GLY A 34 3.87 4.54 -4.16
CA GLY A 34 5.22 5.02 -4.40
C GLY A 34 5.31 6.42 -5.01
N ASP A 35 4.31 6.80 -5.81
CA ASP A 35 4.23 8.09 -6.51
C ASP A 35 3.61 9.19 -5.64
N PHE A 36 2.61 8.86 -4.82
CA PHE A 36 1.79 9.85 -4.12
C PHE A 36 1.96 9.89 -2.60
N TRP A 37 2.55 8.85 -1.99
CA TRP A 37 2.79 8.87 -0.55
C TRP A 37 4.17 9.44 -0.23
N GLU A 38 4.23 10.32 0.77
CA GLU A 38 5.50 10.83 1.27
C GLU A 38 6.31 9.72 1.94
N PRO A 39 7.66 9.80 1.97
CA PRO A 39 8.51 8.78 2.59
C PRO A 39 8.06 8.38 4.00
N ARG A 40 7.76 9.35 4.87
CA ARG A 40 7.25 9.11 6.23
C ARG A 40 5.97 8.28 6.30
N MET A 41 5.13 8.32 5.27
CA MET A 41 3.90 7.52 5.19
C MET A 41 4.20 6.07 4.83
N LEU A 42 5.18 5.86 3.92
CA LEU A 42 5.67 4.52 3.60
C LEU A 42 6.36 3.88 4.80
N GLU A 43 7.10 4.65 5.60
CA GLU A 43 7.68 4.14 6.86
C GLU A 43 6.61 3.71 7.87
N GLN A 44 5.52 4.48 8.01
CA GLN A 44 4.37 4.09 8.83
C GLN A 44 3.71 2.80 8.29
N LEU A 45 3.61 2.67 6.98
CA LEU A 45 3.05 1.48 6.34
C LEU A 45 3.91 0.23 6.57
N ARG A 46 5.24 0.37 6.51
CA ARG A 46 6.20 -0.67 6.86
C ARG A 46 6.03 -1.12 8.30
N ALA A 47 6.03 -0.18 9.25
CA ALA A 47 5.83 -0.50 10.67
C ALA A 47 4.48 -1.21 10.91
N HIS A 48 3.42 -0.81 10.19
CA HIS A 48 2.12 -1.46 10.29
C HIS A 48 2.15 -2.91 9.76
N LEU A 49 2.85 -3.17 8.65
CA LEU A 49 3.03 -4.51 8.10
C LEU A 49 3.85 -5.41 9.03
N GLU A 50 4.93 -4.88 9.62
CA GLU A 50 5.75 -5.59 10.62
C GLU A 50 4.93 -5.94 11.88
N ALA A 51 3.96 -5.09 12.26
CA ALA A 51 3.01 -5.35 13.34
C ALA A 51 1.87 -6.32 12.96
N GLY A 52 1.88 -6.88 11.74
CA GLY A 52 0.92 -7.88 11.26
C GLY A 52 0.01 -7.40 10.13
N GLY A 53 -0.07 -6.08 9.88
CA GLY A 53 -0.82 -5.50 8.77
C GLY A 53 -2.33 -5.54 8.96
N GLU A 54 -2.83 -5.51 10.19
CA GLU A 54 -4.25 -5.65 10.49
C GLU A 54 -5.11 -4.61 9.73
N GLY A 55 -6.25 -5.06 9.22
CA GLY A 55 -7.21 -4.21 8.51
C GLY A 55 -6.85 -3.87 7.07
N LEU A 56 -5.64 -4.17 6.58
CA LEU A 56 -5.32 -4.04 5.15
C LEU A 56 -6.06 -5.12 4.34
N SER A 57 -6.66 -4.74 3.21
CA SER A 57 -7.19 -5.72 2.27
C SER A 57 -6.05 -6.54 1.65
N PRO A 58 -6.32 -7.76 1.13
CA PRO A 58 -5.29 -8.57 0.50
C PRO A 58 -4.53 -7.83 -0.61
N LEU A 59 -5.24 -7.06 -1.44
CA LEU A 59 -4.62 -6.29 -2.51
C LEU A 59 -3.81 -5.10 -1.97
N ALA A 60 -4.33 -4.37 -0.97
CA ALA A 60 -3.60 -3.27 -0.35
C ALA A 60 -2.30 -3.76 0.29
N ARG A 61 -2.34 -4.90 0.98
CA ARG A 61 -1.18 -5.55 1.59
C ARG A 61 -0.13 -5.92 0.54
N GLN A 62 -0.54 -6.60 -0.54
CA GLN A 62 0.39 -6.99 -1.61
C GLN A 62 1.03 -5.77 -2.28
N GLY A 63 0.26 -4.71 -2.54
CA GLY A 63 0.80 -3.46 -3.10
C GLY A 63 1.76 -2.75 -2.13
N ALA A 64 1.44 -2.75 -0.84
CA ALA A 64 2.28 -2.19 0.21
C ALA A 64 3.62 -2.94 0.34
N GLU A 65 3.60 -4.27 0.34
CA GLU A 65 4.81 -5.10 0.40
C GLU A 65 5.72 -4.84 -0.81
N ARG A 66 5.14 -4.70 -2.01
CA ARG A 66 5.89 -4.41 -3.24
C ARG A 66 6.56 -3.03 -3.23
N VAL A 67 5.81 -1.97 -2.92
CA VAL A 67 6.38 -0.61 -2.93
C VAL A 67 7.52 -0.48 -1.91
N LEU A 68 7.43 -1.15 -0.77
CA LEU A 68 8.49 -1.15 0.24
C LEU A 68 9.74 -1.89 -0.25
N ALA A 69 9.57 -3.05 -0.90
CA ALA A 69 10.67 -3.78 -1.50
C ALA A 69 11.35 -2.98 -2.63
N GLU A 70 10.58 -2.22 -3.42
CA GLU A 70 11.11 -1.34 -4.48
C GLU A 70 11.92 -0.17 -3.91
N LYS A 71 11.43 0.47 -2.83
CA LYS A 71 12.11 1.60 -2.18
C LYS A 71 13.34 1.20 -1.37
N GLU A 72 13.46 -0.06 -0.95
CA GLU A 72 14.67 -0.57 -0.29
C GLU A 72 15.83 -0.80 -1.28
N GLN A 73 15.51 -1.01 -2.56
CA GLN A 73 16.48 -1.26 -3.63
C GLN A 73 16.94 0.01 -4.37
N ALA A 74 16.34 1.17 -4.06
CA ALA A 74 16.59 2.45 -4.71
C ALA A 74 17.54 3.34 -3.87
#